data_AF-A0A0A9GT35-F1
#
_entry.id   AF-A0A0A9GT35-F1
#
_cell.length_a   1.000
_cell.length_b   1.000
_cell.length_c   1.000
_cell.angle_alpha   90.00
_cell.angle_beta   90.00
_cell.angle_gamma   90.00
#
_symmetry.space_group_name_H-M   'P 1'
#
loop_
_entity.id
_entity.type
_entity.pdbx_description
1 polymer ?
#
loop_
_entity_poly.entity_id
_entity_poly.type
_entity_poly.pdbx_seq_one_letter_code
_entity_poly.pdbx_strand_id
1 'polypeptide(L)'
;MGIRKNLHLKHDGNSYSVLHAPYTMNKDQKLAFCNFLKSVKFPDGYASNLAKCVTADGCNLQGLKAHDCQILFQMILPVAIRGIMHKDIYEAIAELSNFFEQLCAKTLKLDVLLSMKAQIPIILCKIEKIFPPFFDVMLHLAFHLPDEAILRDPVQYGWMYPVERRLYTLKRFVRNMARPEGSITEAYVSNECLTTCSRYFDDVDTQHNREGKNREHVDLRKCDISVFQHRVDLLGASRVTYLEHDYNKMVWIYKKQLEDEGVPNVEKALEKQFSSWFKKHGEAISDDLYALACELDLRIQIFSACLVHGV
;
A
#
# COMPACT_ATOMS: atom_id res chain seq x y z
N MET A 1 -24.66 -25.41 -31.40
CA MET A 1 -24.04 -26.02 -30.20
C MET A 1 -24.96 -26.22 -28.99
N GLY A 2 -26.24 -25.78 -28.96
CA GLY A 2 -27.21 -26.26 -27.95
C GLY A 2 -26.92 -25.94 -26.46
N ILE A 3 -25.88 -25.15 -26.17
CA ILE A 3 -25.45 -24.77 -24.82
C ILE A 3 -26.15 -23.47 -24.40
N ARG A 4 -26.44 -23.30 -23.10
CA ARG A 4 -27.05 -22.09 -22.49
C ARG A 4 -28.44 -21.72 -23.02
N LYS A 5 -29.38 -22.66 -22.95
CA LYS A 5 -30.80 -22.45 -23.34
C LYS A 5 -31.45 -21.23 -22.67
N ASN A 6 -30.98 -20.87 -21.48
CA ASN A 6 -31.42 -19.71 -20.71
C ASN A 6 -30.97 -18.35 -21.28
N LEU A 7 -29.99 -18.31 -22.18
CA LEU A 7 -29.53 -17.08 -22.86
C LEU A 7 -29.95 -17.03 -24.33
N HIS A 8 -30.75 -18.00 -24.79
CA HIS A 8 -31.24 -18.02 -26.17
C HIS A 8 -32.33 -16.97 -26.37
N LEU A 9 -32.33 -16.34 -27.54
CA LEU A 9 -33.39 -15.44 -27.98
C LEU A 9 -34.71 -16.20 -27.96
N LYS A 10 -35.69 -15.70 -27.21
CA LYS A 10 -37.07 -16.19 -27.25
C LYS A 10 -37.84 -15.36 -28.25
N HIS A 11 -38.51 -16.05 -29.17
CA HIS A 11 -39.37 -15.42 -30.15
C HIS A 11 -40.72 -15.09 -29.51
N ASP A 12 -41.04 -13.81 -29.41
CA ASP A 12 -42.25 -13.28 -28.78
C ASP A 12 -43.15 -12.63 -29.85
N GLY A 13 -43.53 -13.44 -30.85
CA GLY A 13 -44.39 -13.03 -31.97
C GLY A 13 -43.68 -12.21 -33.05
N ASN A 14 -43.46 -10.91 -32.82
CA ASN A 14 -42.85 -10.00 -33.80
C ASN A 14 -41.47 -9.47 -33.37
N SER A 15 -41.01 -9.89 -32.19
CA SER A 15 -39.74 -9.45 -31.61
C SER A 15 -39.01 -10.63 -30.97
N TYR A 16 -37.70 -10.46 -30.77
CA TYR A 16 -36.87 -11.40 -30.02
C TYR A 16 -36.54 -10.78 -28.67
N SER A 17 -36.87 -11.47 -27.59
CA SER A 17 -36.47 -11.08 -26.23
C SER A 17 -35.30 -11.94 -25.75
N VAL A 18 -34.32 -11.31 -25.12
CA VAL A 18 -33.22 -11.99 -24.43
C VAL A 18 -33.58 -12.02 -22.95
N LEU A 19 -33.57 -13.22 -22.35
CA LEU A 19 -33.68 -13.35 -20.90
C LEU A 19 -32.50 -12.63 -20.24
N HIS A 20 -32.79 -11.90 -19.15
CA HIS A 20 -31.75 -11.19 -18.41
C HIS A 20 -30.64 -12.18 -18.02
N ALA A 21 -29.41 -11.87 -18.43
CA ALA A 21 -28.30 -12.75 -18.15
C ALA A 21 -28.11 -12.84 -16.63
N PRO A 22 -27.85 -14.04 -16.08
CA PRO A 22 -27.76 -14.23 -14.63
C PRO A 22 -26.61 -13.43 -13.99
N TYR A 23 -25.63 -13.02 -14.81
CA TYR A 23 -24.49 -12.19 -14.43
C TYR A 23 -24.71 -10.67 -14.57
N THR A 24 -25.90 -10.23 -14.99
CA THR A 24 -26.23 -8.81 -15.02
C THR A 24 -26.97 -8.42 -13.74
N MET A 25 -26.52 -7.33 -13.12
CA MET A 25 -27.22 -6.75 -11.96
C MET A 25 -28.43 -5.94 -12.43
N ASN A 26 -29.54 -6.12 -11.73
CA ASN A 26 -30.69 -5.21 -11.82
C ASN A 26 -30.37 -3.85 -11.15
N LYS A 27 -31.29 -2.88 -11.27
CA LYS A 27 -31.06 -1.51 -10.77
C LYS A 27 -30.82 -1.46 -9.26
N ASP A 28 -31.59 -2.23 -8.48
CA ASP A 28 -31.48 -2.26 -7.02
C ASP A 28 -30.16 -2.90 -6.56
N GLN A 29 -29.74 -3.97 -7.25
CA GLN A 29 -28.44 -4.61 -7.06
C GLN A 29 -27.28 -3.66 -7.38
N LYS A 30 -27.37 -2.89 -8.49
CA LYS A 30 -26.36 -1.88 -8.83
C LYS A 30 -26.26 -0.78 -7.78
N LEU A 31 -27.40 -0.29 -7.28
CA LEU A 31 -27.44 0.71 -6.21
C LEU A 31 -26.82 0.17 -4.92
N ALA A 32 -27.17 -1.06 -4.53
CA ALA A 32 -26.58 -1.72 -3.35
C ALA A 32 -25.05 -1.87 -3.49
N PHE A 33 -24.58 -2.34 -4.65
CA PHE A 33 -23.17 -2.47 -4.96
C PHE A 33 -22.43 -1.12 -4.90
N CYS A 34 -22.98 -0.08 -5.53
CA CYS A 34 -22.36 1.25 -5.53
C CYS A 34 -22.39 1.91 -4.15
N ASN A 35 -23.45 1.69 -3.36
CA ASN A 35 -23.53 2.16 -1.98
C ASN A 35 -22.48 1.49 -1.08
N PHE A 36 -22.22 0.20 -1.28
CA PHE A 36 -21.11 -0.49 -0.63
C PHE A 36 -19.77 0.15 -1.02
N LEU A 37 -19.50 0.38 -2.32
CA LEU A 37 -18.25 1.02 -2.74
C LEU A 37 -18.06 2.43 -2.18
N LYS A 38 -19.15 3.19 -1.96
CA LYS A 38 -19.10 4.51 -1.30
C LYS A 38 -18.74 4.42 0.19
N SER A 39 -19.07 3.31 0.85
CA SER A 39 -18.78 3.13 2.28
C SER A 39 -17.38 2.59 2.55
N VAL A 40 -16.73 1.97 1.56
CA VAL A 40 -15.36 1.49 1.67
C VAL A 40 -14.40 2.66 1.87
N LYS A 41 -13.59 2.55 2.93
CA LYS A 41 -12.48 3.46 3.23
C LYS A 41 -11.19 2.65 3.26
N PHE A 42 -10.12 3.27 2.79
CA PHE A 42 -8.78 2.69 2.79
C PHE A 42 -7.83 3.56 3.59
N PRO A 43 -6.73 2.97 4.10
CA PRO A 43 -5.59 3.72 4.62
C PRO A 43 -5.10 4.76 3.63
N ASP A 44 -4.56 5.85 4.17
CA ASP A 44 -3.94 6.89 3.36
C ASP A 44 -2.74 6.34 2.58
N GLY A 45 -2.71 6.63 1.28
CA GLY A 45 -1.68 6.12 0.36
C GLY A 45 -1.94 4.72 -0.19
N TYR A 46 -2.86 3.94 0.42
CA TYR A 46 -3.14 2.56 -0.01
C TYR A 46 -3.94 2.50 -1.32
N ALA A 47 -5.11 3.13 -1.38
CA ALA A 47 -5.95 3.14 -2.58
C ALA A 47 -6.69 4.48 -2.73
N SER A 48 -7.20 4.77 -3.93
CA SER A 48 -8.00 5.98 -4.13
C SER A 48 -9.39 5.83 -3.49
N ASN A 49 -10.04 6.97 -3.24
CA ASN A 49 -11.40 6.97 -2.71
C ASN A 49 -12.39 6.54 -3.81
N LEU A 50 -12.86 5.28 -3.73
CA LEU A 50 -13.78 4.67 -4.68
C LEU A 50 -15.13 5.38 -4.77
N ALA A 51 -15.56 6.11 -3.72
CA ALA A 51 -16.78 6.90 -3.76
C ALA A 51 -16.74 7.97 -4.86
N LYS A 52 -15.54 8.48 -5.21
CA LYS A 52 -15.36 9.45 -6.30
C LYS A 52 -15.50 8.82 -7.68
N CYS A 53 -15.36 7.51 -7.78
CA CYS A 53 -15.51 6.78 -9.03
C CYS A 53 -16.97 6.38 -9.30
N VAL A 54 -17.87 6.54 -8.33
CA VAL A 54 -19.29 6.25 -8.52
C VAL A 54 -19.98 7.43 -9.20
N THR A 55 -20.72 7.16 -10.27
CA THR A 55 -21.48 8.18 -11.00
C THR A 55 -22.60 8.79 -10.16
N ALA A 56 -23.08 9.99 -10.53
CA ALA A 56 -24.09 10.72 -9.78
C ALA A 56 -25.43 9.95 -9.64
N ASP A 57 -25.77 9.13 -10.63
CA ASP A 57 -26.93 8.23 -10.61
C ASP A 57 -26.76 7.02 -9.66
N GLY A 58 -25.57 6.82 -9.10
CA GLY A 58 -25.25 5.73 -8.18
C GLY A 58 -25.28 4.34 -8.82
N CYS A 59 -25.27 4.24 -10.15
CA CYS A 59 -25.47 2.96 -10.84
C CYS A 59 -24.25 2.46 -11.62
N ASN A 60 -23.24 3.31 -11.83
CA ASN A 60 -22.07 2.99 -12.64
C ASN A 60 -20.76 3.47 -11.99
N LEU A 61 -19.64 2.93 -12.51
CA LEU A 61 -18.29 3.33 -12.12
C LEU A 61 -17.58 4.01 -13.29
N GLN A 62 -16.89 5.11 -13.02
CA GLN A 62 -16.10 5.88 -13.99
C GLN A 62 -14.80 6.38 -13.35
N GLY A 63 -13.76 6.57 -14.17
CA GLY A 63 -12.49 7.16 -13.72
C GLY A 63 -11.64 6.26 -12.83
N LEU A 64 -11.90 4.95 -12.81
CA LEU A 64 -11.01 3.97 -12.15
C LEU A 64 -9.68 3.90 -12.90
N LYS A 65 -8.57 3.95 -12.14
CA LYS A 65 -7.24 3.66 -12.68
C LYS A 65 -6.92 2.18 -12.54
N ALA A 66 -5.88 1.71 -13.24
CA ALA A 66 -5.46 0.31 -13.20
C ALA A 66 -5.27 -0.21 -11.77
N HIS A 67 -4.62 0.57 -10.89
CA HIS A 67 -4.47 0.25 -9.48
C HIS A 67 -5.83 0.09 -8.75
N ASP A 68 -6.79 0.98 -8.99
CA ASP A 68 -8.11 0.92 -8.37
C ASP A 68 -8.87 -0.33 -8.84
N CYS A 69 -8.78 -0.66 -10.14
CA CYS A 69 -9.33 -1.89 -10.70
C CYS A 69 -8.71 -3.13 -10.04
N GLN A 70 -7.41 -3.12 -9.76
CA GLN A 70 -6.72 -4.24 -9.13
C GLN A 70 -7.14 -4.44 -7.67
N ILE A 71 -7.22 -3.36 -6.88
CA ILE A 71 -7.75 -3.41 -5.50
C ILE A 71 -9.21 -3.87 -5.50
N LEU A 72 -10.02 -3.33 -6.42
CA LEU A 72 -11.41 -3.76 -6.58
C LEU A 72 -11.48 -5.25 -6.85
N PHE A 73 -10.75 -5.74 -7.84
CA PHE A 73 -10.82 -7.12 -8.28
C PHE A 73 -10.25 -8.11 -7.25
N GLN A 74 -9.13 -7.79 -6.60
CA GLN A 74 -8.47 -8.71 -5.67
C GLN A 74 -9.20 -8.81 -4.33
N MET A 75 -9.78 -7.71 -3.83
CA MET A 75 -10.24 -7.65 -2.44
C MET A 75 -11.71 -7.26 -2.32
N ILE A 76 -12.14 -6.22 -3.02
CA ILE A 76 -13.43 -5.58 -2.75
C ILE A 76 -14.57 -6.28 -3.47
N LEU A 77 -14.36 -6.72 -4.71
CA LEU A 77 -15.39 -7.24 -5.59
C LEU A 77 -16.07 -8.48 -5.01
N PRO A 78 -15.36 -9.51 -4.49
CA PRO A 78 -16.00 -10.67 -3.86
C PRO A 78 -16.90 -10.28 -2.69
N VAL A 79 -16.44 -9.33 -1.86
CA VAL A 79 -17.18 -8.85 -0.70
C VAL A 79 -18.41 -8.05 -1.15
N ALA A 80 -18.23 -7.16 -2.13
CA ALA A 80 -19.26 -6.28 -2.63
C ALA A 80 -20.43 -7.01 -3.29
N ILE A 81 -20.16 -8.13 -3.98
CA ILE A 81 -21.20 -8.91 -4.66
C ILE A 81 -21.82 -10.01 -3.78
N ARG A 82 -21.27 -10.24 -2.58
CA ARG A 82 -21.75 -11.27 -1.65
C ARG A 82 -23.17 -10.93 -1.19
N GLY A 83 -24.11 -11.84 -1.49
CA GLY A 83 -25.53 -11.63 -1.19
C GLY A 83 -26.27 -10.73 -2.18
N ILE A 84 -25.58 -10.14 -3.16
CA ILE A 84 -26.19 -9.41 -4.29
C ILE A 84 -26.38 -10.35 -5.47
N MET A 85 -25.32 -11.09 -5.83
CA MET A 85 -25.28 -11.97 -7.00
C MET A 85 -25.63 -13.42 -6.64
N HIS A 86 -26.01 -14.21 -7.65
CA HIS A 86 -26.24 -15.65 -7.47
C HIS A 86 -24.99 -16.36 -6.95
N LYS A 87 -25.18 -17.38 -6.12
CA LYS A 87 -24.11 -18.10 -5.41
C LYS A 87 -22.98 -18.53 -6.34
N ASP A 88 -23.31 -19.18 -7.47
CA ASP A 88 -22.32 -19.68 -8.42
C ASP A 88 -21.44 -18.57 -9.02
N ILE A 89 -22.00 -17.36 -9.19
CA ILE A 89 -21.30 -16.20 -9.76
C ILE A 89 -20.37 -15.60 -8.73
N TYR A 90 -20.88 -15.43 -7.51
CA TYR A 90 -20.08 -14.99 -6.38
C TYR A 90 -18.90 -15.95 -6.13
N GLU A 91 -19.14 -17.25 -6.08
CA GLU A 91 -18.11 -18.26 -5.83
C GLU A 91 -17.03 -18.24 -6.92
N ALA A 92 -17.43 -18.19 -8.20
CA ALA A 92 -16.48 -18.14 -9.29
C ALA A 92 -15.60 -16.87 -9.22
N ILE A 93 -16.21 -15.70 -9.01
CA ILE A 93 -15.47 -14.44 -8.86
C ILE A 93 -14.56 -14.48 -7.63
N ALA A 94 -15.06 -14.98 -6.50
CA ALA A 94 -14.30 -15.08 -5.26
C ALA A 94 -13.07 -16.00 -5.41
N GLU A 95 -13.21 -17.14 -6.09
CA GLU A 95 -12.08 -18.04 -6.38
C GLU A 95 -11.02 -17.33 -7.24
N LEU A 96 -11.44 -16.60 -8.27
CA LEU A 96 -10.52 -15.86 -9.13
C LEU A 96 -9.83 -14.71 -8.38
N SER A 97 -10.58 -13.93 -7.61
CA SER A 97 -10.02 -12.85 -6.78
C SER A 97 -9.02 -13.38 -5.76
N ASN A 98 -9.34 -14.48 -5.08
CA ASN A 98 -8.46 -15.13 -4.12
C ASN A 98 -7.17 -15.66 -4.78
N PHE A 99 -7.24 -16.17 -6.01
CA PHE A 99 -6.05 -16.53 -6.78
C PHE A 99 -5.12 -15.33 -6.97
N PHE A 100 -5.65 -14.18 -7.40
CA PHE A 100 -4.83 -12.98 -7.60
C PHE A 100 -4.36 -12.32 -6.29
N GLU A 101 -5.15 -12.41 -5.23
CA GLU A 101 -4.77 -11.97 -3.89
C GLU A 101 -3.56 -12.77 -3.39
N GLN A 102 -3.60 -14.10 -3.48
CA GLN A 102 -2.49 -14.97 -3.11
C GLN A 102 -1.26 -14.72 -3.98
N LEU A 103 -1.45 -14.54 -5.29
CA LEU A 103 -0.36 -14.23 -6.22
C LEU A 103 0.35 -12.92 -5.85
N CYS A 104 -0.41 -11.92 -5.41
CA CYS A 104 0.11 -10.59 -5.08
C CYS A 104 0.51 -10.44 -3.61
N ALA A 105 0.51 -11.53 -2.84
CA ALA A 105 0.94 -11.51 -1.45
C ALA A 105 2.42 -11.09 -1.33
N LYS A 106 2.74 -10.36 -0.26
CA LYS A 106 4.11 -9.89 0.04
C LYS A 106 5.11 -11.04 0.16
N THR A 107 4.64 -12.21 0.62
CA THR A 107 5.44 -13.42 0.80
C THR A 107 4.72 -14.57 0.12
N LEU A 108 5.42 -15.23 -0.80
CA LEU A 108 4.91 -16.38 -1.51
C LEU A 108 5.52 -17.66 -0.96
N LYS A 109 4.69 -18.69 -0.84
CA LYS A 109 5.16 -20.04 -0.50
C LYS A 109 5.06 -20.92 -1.73
N LEU A 110 6.08 -21.77 -1.93
CA LEU A 110 6.18 -22.60 -3.14
C LEU A 110 5.04 -23.62 -3.24
N ASP A 111 4.63 -24.21 -2.12
CA ASP A 111 3.49 -25.13 -2.04
C ASP A 111 2.18 -24.47 -2.50
N VAL A 112 1.95 -23.22 -2.08
CA VAL A 112 0.80 -22.42 -2.49
C VAL A 112 0.85 -22.16 -4.00
N LEU A 113 1.99 -21.73 -4.56
CA LEU A 113 2.14 -21.48 -5.99
C LEU A 113 1.92 -22.74 -6.85
N LEU A 114 2.42 -23.89 -6.40
CA LEU A 114 2.16 -25.17 -7.08
C LEU A 114 0.67 -25.54 -7.05
N SER A 115 -0.02 -25.30 -5.94
CA SER A 115 -1.47 -25.52 -5.84
C SER A 115 -2.25 -24.57 -6.77
N MET A 116 -1.81 -23.32 -6.87
CA MET A 116 -2.42 -22.31 -7.74
C MET A 116 -2.31 -22.69 -9.22
N LYS A 117 -1.19 -23.26 -9.66
CA LYS A 117 -1.03 -23.79 -11.03
C LYS A 117 -2.07 -24.84 -11.38
N ALA A 118 -2.42 -25.72 -10.43
CA ALA A 118 -3.43 -26.74 -10.64
C ALA A 118 -4.86 -26.16 -10.62
N GLN A 119 -5.09 -25.08 -9.86
CA GLN A 119 -6.41 -24.47 -9.68
C GLN A 119 -6.80 -23.52 -10.81
N ILE A 120 -5.87 -22.72 -11.34
CA ILE A 120 -6.19 -21.68 -12.33
C ILE A 120 -6.96 -22.20 -13.57
N PRO A 121 -6.66 -23.37 -14.16
CA PRO A 121 -7.43 -23.87 -15.30
C PRO A 121 -8.90 -24.14 -14.92
N ILE A 122 -9.14 -24.61 -13.71
CA ILE A 122 -10.48 -24.91 -13.19
C ILE A 122 -11.25 -23.62 -12.94
N ILE A 123 -10.61 -22.63 -12.31
CA ILE A 123 -11.22 -21.33 -12.02
C ILE A 123 -11.64 -20.63 -13.32
N LEU A 124 -10.74 -20.56 -14.31
CA LEU A 124 -11.06 -19.91 -15.59
C LEU A 124 -12.15 -20.66 -16.36
N CYS A 125 -12.17 -22.00 -16.31
CA CYS A 125 -13.27 -22.79 -16.85
C CYS A 125 -14.62 -22.50 -16.16
N LYS A 126 -14.64 -22.27 -14.84
CA LYS A 126 -15.86 -21.88 -14.12
C LYS A 126 -16.34 -20.50 -14.55
N ILE A 127 -15.44 -19.54 -14.65
CA ILE A 127 -15.78 -18.18 -15.08
C ILE A 127 -16.30 -18.18 -16.53
N GLU A 128 -15.61 -18.86 -17.44
CA GLU A 128 -16.06 -18.95 -18.85
C GLU A 128 -17.44 -19.58 -18.97
N LYS A 129 -17.78 -20.56 -18.11
CA LYS A 129 -19.13 -21.15 -18.06
C LYS A 129 -20.21 -20.11 -17.74
N ILE A 130 -19.88 -19.09 -16.95
CA ILE A 130 -20.80 -18.05 -16.50
C ILE A 130 -20.84 -16.86 -17.47
N PHE A 131 -19.69 -16.39 -17.94
CA PHE A 131 -19.53 -15.16 -18.75
C PHE A 131 -19.10 -15.46 -20.21
N PRO A 132 -20.01 -15.73 -21.15
CA PRO A 132 -19.65 -15.76 -22.58
C PRO A 132 -19.38 -14.36 -23.15
N PRO A 133 -18.32 -14.14 -23.97
CA PRO A 133 -17.03 -14.82 -24.10
C PRO A 133 -15.97 -14.16 -23.20
N PHE A 134 -15.40 -14.88 -22.24
CA PHE A 134 -14.51 -14.29 -21.23
C PHE A 134 -13.04 -14.67 -21.41
N PHE A 135 -12.74 -15.79 -22.08
CA PHE A 135 -11.36 -16.15 -22.45
C PHE A 135 -10.79 -15.21 -23.53
N ASP A 136 -10.01 -14.22 -23.09
CA ASP A 136 -9.12 -13.44 -23.93
C ASP A 136 -7.64 -13.75 -23.63
N VAL A 137 -6.74 -13.12 -24.39
CA VAL A 137 -5.28 -13.31 -24.24
C VAL A 137 -4.80 -12.86 -22.85
N MET A 138 -5.43 -11.83 -22.26
CA MET A 138 -5.05 -11.34 -20.93
C MET A 138 -5.43 -12.36 -19.85
N LEU A 139 -6.57 -13.03 -20.01
CA LEU A 139 -6.99 -14.08 -19.09
C LEU A 139 -6.09 -15.32 -19.18
N HIS A 140 -5.62 -15.64 -20.39
CA HIS A 140 -4.67 -16.74 -20.57
C HIS A 140 -3.36 -16.51 -19.82
N LEU A 141 -2.93 -15.25 -19.67
CA LEU A 141 -1.72 -14.92 -18.93
C LEU A 141 -1.76 -15.45 -17.48
N ALA A 142 -2.95 -15.52 -16.87
CA ALA A 142 -3.10 -16.04 -15.51
C ALA A 142 -2.59 -17.48 -15.33
N PHE A 143 -2.55 -18.29 -16.40
CA PHE A 143 -1.92 -19.63 -16.36
C PHE A 143 -0.42 -19.57 -16.08
N HIS A 144 0.26 -18.54 -16.57
CA HIS A 144 1.71 -18.41 -16.50
C HIS A 144 2.18 -17.65 -15.25
N LEU A 145 1.30 -16.86 -14.64
CA LEU A 145 1.67 -16.03 -13.49
C LEU A 145 2.26 -16.81 -12.30
N PRO A 146 1.76 -18.00 -11.92
CA PRO A 146 2.39 -18.77 -10.85
C PRO A 146 3.80 -19.23 -11.22
N ASP A 147 4.05 -19.60 -12.48
CA ASP A 147 5.38 -19.96 -12.96
C ASP A 147 6.33 -18.77 -12.97
N GLU A 148 5.84 -17.59 -13.40
CA GLU A 148 6.61 -16.36 -13.34
C GLU A 148 6.96 -16.01 -11.89
N ALA A 149 6.01 -16.15 -10.95
CA ALA A 149 6.25 -15.89 -9.54
C ALA A 149 7.25 -16.86 -8.89
N ILE A 150 7.34 -18.11 -9.37
CA ILE A 150 8.36 -19.08 -8.95
C ILE A 150 9.76 -18.64 -9.43
N LEU A 151 9.85 -18.04 -10.62
CA LEU A 151 11.12 -17.62 -11.22
C LEU A 151 11.59 -16.24 -10.74
N ARG A 152 10.66 -15.32 -10.48
CA ARG A 152 10.92 -13.88 -10.28
C ARG A 152 10.69 -13.40 -8.83
N ASP A 153 10.31 -14.31 -7.92
CA ASP A 153 9.90 -13.97 -6.56
C ASP A 153 8.59 -13.13 -6.53
N PRO A 154 8.13 -12.56 -5.40
CA PRO A 154 6.83 -11.87 -5.33
C PRO A 154 6.61 -10.79 -6.40
N VAL A 155 5.39 -10.77 -6.95
CA VAL A 155 5.00 -9.96 -8.11
C VAL A 155 5.17 -8.45 -7.87
N GLN A 156 5.21 -7.99 -6.62
CA GLN A 156 5.47 -6.60 -6.25
C GLN A 156 6.76 -6.02 -6.85
N TYR A 157 7.80 -6.85 -7.04
CA TYR A 157 9.05 -6.44 -7.68
C TYR A 157 8.99 -6.44 -9.21
N GLY A 158 7.95 -7.07 -9.77
CA GLY A 158 7.69 -7.12 -11.20
C GLY A 158 6.73 -6.06 -11.72
N TRP A 159 6.04 -5.34 -10.84
CA TRP A 159 5.05 -4.34 -11.23
C TRP A 159 5.67 -3.10 -11.87
N MET A 160 4.98 -2.58 -12.89
CA MET A 160 5.31 -1.31 -13.52
C MET A 160 4.86 -0.09 -12.70
N TYR A 161 3.91 -0.24 -11.76
CA TYR A 161 3.33 0.90 -11.04
C TYR A 161 4.36 1.79 -10.31
N PRO A 162 5.37 1.26 -9.60
CA PRO A 162 6.38 2.11 -8.96
C PRO A 162 7.17 2.93 -9.98
N VAL A 163 7.50 2.30 -11.12
CA VAL A 163 8.23 2.93 -12.22
C VAL A 163 7.37 4.03 -12.86
N GLU A 164 6.12 3.73 -13.22
CA GLU A 164 5.18 4.69 -13.79
C GLU A 164 4.93 5.88 -12.87
N ARG A 165 4.75 5.63 -11.56
CA ARG A 165 4.56 6.68 -10.54
C ARG A 165 5.79 7.58 -10.45
N ARG A 166 6.99 7.00 -10.52
CA ARG A 166 8.25 7.77 -10.54
C ARG A 166 8.36 8.60 -11.80
N LEU A 167 8.13 8.01 -12.98
CA LEU A 167 8.17 8.71 -14.25
C LEU A 167 7.14 9.85 -14.31
N TYR A 168 5.94 9.65 -13.77
CA TYR A 168 4.92 10.70 -13.67
C TYR A 168 5.40 11.89 -12.84
N THR A 169 6.10 11.62 -11.73
CA THR A 169 6.69 12.66 -10.88
C THR A 169 7.79 13.42 -11.63
N LEU A 170 8.72 12.71 -12.25
CA LEU A 170 9.81 13.30 -13.03
C LEU A 170 9.29 14.12 -14.22
N LYS A 171 8.22 13.67 -14.87
CA LYS A 171 7.57 14.41 -15.96
C LYS A 171 7.10 15.79 -15.51
N ARG A 172 6.64 15.94 -14.27
CA ARG A 172 6.24 17.26 -13.71
C ARG A 172 7.43 18.19 -13.44
N PHE A 173 8.64 17.65 -13.34
CA PHE A 173 9.88 18.42 -13.15
C PHE A 173 10.43 19.00 -14.46
N VAL A 174 9.98 18.52 -15.62
CA VAL A 174 10.37 19.05 -16.93
C VAL A 174 9.64 20.37 -17.20
N ARG A 175 10.22 21.49 -16.79
CA ARG A 175 9.79 22.86 -17.13
C ARG A 175 10.38 23.36 -18.44
N ASN A 176 11.59 22.89 -18.79
CA ASN A 176 12.26 23.20 -20.04
C ASN A 176 12.46 21.93 -20.90
N MET A 177 11.65 21.77 -21.95
CA MET A 177 11.76 20.63 -22.86
C MET A 177 13.03 20.65 -23.74
N ALA A 178 13.71 21.78 -23.89
CA ALA A 178 14.97 21.84 -24.65
C ALA A 178 16.16 21.22 -23.90
N ARG A 179 16.04 21.09 -22.57
CA ARG A 179 17.05 20.47 -21.68
C ARG A 179 16.35 19.71 -20.53
N PRO A 180 15.67 18.60 -20.83
CA PRO A 180 14.81 17.92 -19.87
C PRO A 180 15.58 17.37 -18.67
N GLU A 181 16.79 16.84 -18.87
CA GLU A 181 17.63 16.30 -17.79
C GLU A 181 18.07 17.39 -16.81
N GLY A 182 18.49 18.54 -17.34
CA GLY A 182 18.87 19.71 -16.54
C GLY A 182 17.68 20.25 -15.75
N SER A 183 16.50 20.35 -16.39
CA SER A 183 15.27 20.78 -15.74
C SER A 183 14.83 19.84 -14.62
N ILE A 184 14.96 18.51 -14.83
CA ILE A 184 14.64 17.52 -13.79
C ILE A 184 15.60 17.65 -12.62
N THR A 185 16.90 17.78 -12.89
CA THR A 185 17.94 17.89 -11.86
C THR A 185 17.73 19.13 -10.99
N GLU A 186 17.50 20.29 -11.61
CA GLU A 186 17.25 21.55 -10.90
C GLU A 186 16.00 21.47 -10.01
N ALA A 187 14.89 20.96 -10.56
CA ALA A 187 13.65 20.82 -9.81
C ALA A 187 13.76 19.77 -8.70
N TYR A 188 14.52 18.70 -8.90
CA TYR A 188 14.78 17.69 -7.88
C TYR A 188 15.58 18.28 -6.72
N VAL A 189 16.67 18.99 -7.00
CA VAL A 189 17.48 19.68 -5.97
C VAL A 189 16.60 20.67 -5.19
N SER A 190 15.82 21.48 -5.89
CA SER A 190 14.88 22.42 -5.24
C SER A 190 13.87 21.70 -4.36
N ASN A 191 13.30 20.59 -4.81
CA ASN A 191 12.33 19.80 -4.05
C ASN A 191 12.95 19.17 -2.80
N GLU A 192 14.16 18.63 -2.89
CA GLU A 192 14.90 18.06 -1.74
C GLU A 192 15.28 19.15 -0.72
N CYS A 193 15.75 20.31 -1.18
CA CYS A 193 16.03 21.46 -0.31
C CYS A 193 14.76 21.92 0.42
N LEU A 194 13.65 22.10 -0.30
CA LEU A 194 12.37 22.49 0.31
C LEU A 194 11.85 21.41 1.27
N THR A 195 11.98 20.14 0.92
CA THR A 195 11.63 19.01 1.80
C THR A 195 12.44 19.03 3.08
N THR A 196 13.75 19.30 2.98
CA THR A 196 14.63 19.39 4.15
C THR A 196 14.27 20.59 5.02
N CYS A 197 14.13 21.78 4.42
CA CYS A 197 13.71 22.99 5.10
C CYS A 197 12.34 22.83 5.78
N SER A 198 11.39 22.12 5.14
CA SER A 198 10.05 21.88 5.68
C SER A 198 10.04 21.14 7.03
N ARG A 199 11.10 20.41 7.36
CA ARG A 199 11.22 19.72 8.66
C ARG A 199 11.55 20.66 9.82
N TYR A 200 12.01 21.87 9.52
CA TYR A 200 12.38 22.88 10.51
C TYR A 200 11.30 23.95 10.73
N PHE A 201 10.24 23.96 9.91
CA PHE A 201 9.12 24.90 10.01
C PHE A 201 7.88 24.15 10.53
N ASP A 202 7.57 24.32 11.80
CA ASP A 202 6.39 23.70 12.45
C ASP A 202 5.10 24.53 12.25
N ASP A 203 5.24 25.76 11.75
CA ASP A 203 4.17 26.74 11.55
C ASP A 203 3.60 26.76 10.13
N VAL A 204 4.17 25.98 9.20
CA VAL A 204 3.79 25.97 7.78
C VAL A 204 3.24 24.60 7.38
N ASP A 205 2.02 24.54 6.84
CA ASP A 205 1.45 23.31 6.28
C ASP A 205 2.26 22.80 5.07
N THR A 206 2.97 21.69 5.28
CA THR A 206 3.79 20.98 4.30
C THR A 206 3.17 19.63 3.97
N GLN A 207 3.63 18.98 2.89
CA GLN A 207 3.16 17.62 2.57
C GLN A 207 3.47 16.63 3.71
N HIS A 208 4.45 16.92 4.56
CA HIS A 208 4.94 16.01 5.57
C HIS A 208 4.33 16.21 6.96
N ASN A 209 3.73 17.38 7.26
CA ASN A 209 3.08 17.63 8.56
C ASN A 209 1.56 17.61 8.50
N ARG A 210 0.96 17.56 7.30
CA ARG A 210 -0.49 17.43 7.16
C ARG A 210 -0.96 16.07 7.69
N GLU A 211 -1.97 16.10 8.55
CA GLU A 211 -2.67 14.90 8.99
C GLU A 211 -3.20 14.11 7.78
N GLY A 212 -3.16 12.78 7.87
CA GLY A 212 -3.77 11.91 6.87
C GLY A 212 -5.27 12.16 6.74
N LYS A 213 -5.83 11.97 5.55
CA LYS A 213 -7.26 12.08 5.25
C LYS A 213 -8.09 11.08 6.06
N ASN A 214 -7.52 9.92 6.37
CA ASN A 214 -8.08 8.93 7.27
C ASN A 214 -7.29 8.92 8.59
N ARG A 215 -7.97 9.13 9.72
CA ARG A 215 -7.39 9.07 11.06
C ARG A 215 -7.11 7.62 11.45
N GLU A 216 -6.00 7.08 10.97
CA GLU A 216 -5.50 5.74 11.36
C GLU A 216 -4.33 5.83 12.36
N HIS A 217 -4.00 7.06 12.78
CA HIS A 217 -2.85 7.36 13.64
C HIS A 217 -3.00 6.76 15.04
N VAL A 218 -1.94 6.09 15.51
CA VAL A 218 -1.69 5.88 16.93
C VAL A 218 -0.57 6.85 17.32
N ASP A 219 -0.93 7.95 17.98
CA ASP A 219 0.05 8.89 18.55
C ASP A 219 0.81 8.19 19.67
N LEU A 220 2.00 7.67 19.37
CA LEU A 220 2.78 6.88 20.34
C LEU A 220 3.48 7.72 21.41
N ARG A 221 3.55 9.04 21.24
CA ARG A 221 3.84 10.05 22.28
C ARG A 221 3.87 11.41 21.59
N LYS A 222 3.28 12.43 22.22
CA LYS A 222 3.61 13.82 21.90
C LYS A 222 4.98 14.09 22.49
N CYS A 223 6.02 13.90 21.69
CA CYS A 223 7.35 14.39 22.06
C CYS A 223 7.35 15.91 21.89
N ASP A 224 7.92 16.63 22.86
CA ASP A 224 8.05 18.09 22.87
C ASP A 224 9.01 18.58 21.77
N ILE A 225 9.84 17.68 21.22
CA ILE A 225 10.82 17.98 20.19
C ILE A 225 10.46 17.24 18.90
N SER A 226 10.23 18.00 17.83
CA SER A 226 9.83 17.49 16.52
C SER A 226 10.83 16.50 15.89
N VAL A 227 12.11 16.55 16.27
CA VAL A 227 13.14 15.62 15.78
C VAL A 227 12.96 14.18 16.28
N PHE A 228 12.31 13.97 17.44
CA PHE A 228 11.98 12.64 17.97
C PHE A 228 10.62 12.13 17.53
N GLN A 229 9.83 12.96 16.87
CA GLN A 229 8.59 12.51 16.24
C GLN A 229 8.95 11.72 14.97
N HIS A 230 8.93 10.39 15.08
CA HIS A 230 9.08 9.54 13.91
C HIS A 230 7.84 9.70 13.01
N ARG A 231 8.02 10.27 11.81
CA ARG A 231 6.93 10.45 10.81
C ARG A 231 6.66 9.16 10.03
N VAL A 232 6.54 8.07 10.76
CA VAL A 232 6.25 6.74 10.21
C VAL A 232 4.88 6.33 10.75
N ASP A 233 3.93 6.03 9.87
CA ASP A 233 2.61 5.58 10.30
C ASP A 233 2.69 4.10 10.69
N LEU A 234 2.69 3.84 11.99
CA LEU A 234 2.84 2.49 12.50
C LEU A 234 1.48 1.80 12.58
N LEU A 235 1.37 0.64 11.94
CA LEU A 235 0.14 -0.12 11.82
C LEU A 235 0.15 -1.34 12.77
N GLY A 236 -0.96 -1.53 13.47
CA GLY A 236 -1.20 -2.65 14.38
C GLY A 236 -0.71 -2.43 15.81
N ALA A 237 -0.95 -3.41 16.68
CA ALA A 237 -0.54 -3.36 18.08
C ALA A 237 0.98 -3.49 18.21
N SER A 238 1.58 -2.69 19.11
CA SER A 238 3.02 -2.74 19.38
C SER A 238 3.40 -3.95 20.22
N ARG A 239 4.57 -4.53 19.95
CA ARG A 239 5.20 -5.55 20.79
C ARG A 239 6.57 -5.07 21.23
N VAL A 240 6.81 -5.03 22.53
CA VAL A 240 8.10 -4.60 23.09
C VAL A 240 9.08 -5.77 23.06
N THR A 241 10.28 -5.55 22.54
CA THR A 241 11.40 -6.51 22.55
C THR A 241 12.70 -5.82 22.95
N TYR A 242 13.70 -6.60 23.38
CA TYR A 242 15.03 -6.10 23.70
C TYR A 242 16.00 -6.43 22.57
N LEU A 243 16.72 -5.42 22.04
CA LEU A 243 17.69 -5.61 20.96
C LEU A 243 19.11 -5.68 21.52
N GLU A 244 19.64 -6.88 21.71
CA GLU A 244 21.01 -7.11 22.22
C GLU A 244 22.10 -7.10 21.12
N HIS A 245 21.74 -7.18 19.82
CA HIS A 245 22.71 -7.56 18.78
C HIS A 245 23.08 -6.49 17.72
N ASP A 246 22.27 -5.45 17.49
CA ASP A 246 22.59 -4.41 16.48
C ASP A 246 23.28 -3.16 17.08
N TYR A 247 23.24 -2.98 18.40
CA TYR A 247 23.84 -1.84 19.12
C TYR A 247 25.37 -1.75 18.92
N ASN A 248 26.04 -2.91 18.90
CA ASN A 248 27.50 -3.00 18.81
C ASN A 248 28.08 -2.42 17.50
N LYS A 249 27.30 -2.35 16.42
CA LYS A 249 27.75 -1.77 15.14
C LYS A 249 27.75 -0.24 15.14
N MET A 250 26.78 0.40 15.81
CA MET A 250 26.67 1.87 15.85
C MET A 250 27.66 2.49 16.83
N VAL A 251 27.86 1.84 17.99
CA VAL A 251 28.87 2.24 18.98
C VAL A 251 30.28 2.16 18.41
N TRP A 252 30.56 1.19 17.55
CA TRP A 252 31.88 1.03 16.93
C TRP A 252 32.27 2.19 16.01
N ILE A 253 31.32 2.76 15.25
CA ILE A 253 31.58 3.90 14.34
C ILE A 253 31.92 5.17 15.14
N TYR A 254 31.16 5.45 16.20
CA TYR A 254 31.39 6.61 17.06
C TYR A 254 32.67 6.49 17.89
N LYS A 255 32.97 5.29 18.40
CA LYS A 255 34.21 4.98 19.11
C LYS A 255 35.44 5.20 18.21
N LYS A 256 35.38 4.78 16.96
CA LYS A 256 36.46 4.95 15.99
C LYS A 256 36.75 6.43 15.68
N GLN A 257 35.71 7.26 15.65
CA GLN A 257 35.83 8.69 15.37
C GLN A 257 36.50 9.47 16.53
N LEU A 258 36.28 9.02 17.78
CA LEU A 258 36.89 9.60 18.98
C LEU A 258 38.33 9.12 19.22
N GLU A 259 38.65 7.91 18.74
CA GLU A 259 40.03 7.39 18.71
C GLU A 259 40.90 8.18 17.71
N ASP A 260 40.34 8.62 16.58
CA ASP A 260 41.03 9.47 15.59
C ASP A 260 41.30 10.91 16.09
N GLU A 261 40.55 11.38 17.10
CA GLU A 261 40.72 12.70 17.74
C GLU A 261 41.68 12.67 18.96
N GLY A 262 42.26 11.50 19.28
CA GLY A 262 43.32 11.36 20.28
C GLY A 262 42.87 11.47 21.74
N VAL A 263 41.60 11.25 22.04
CA VAL A 263 41.05 11.33 23.40
C VAL A 263 41.39 10.07 24.21
N PRO A 264 42.09 10.16 25.36
CA PRO A 264 42.33 9.01 26.22
C PRO A 264 41.09 8.70 27.09
N ASN A 265 40.73 7.41 27.21
CA ASN A 265 39.62 6.90 28.05
C ASN A 265 38.21 7.43 27.69
N VAL A 266 37.90 7.41 26.40
CA VAL A 266 36.60 7.78 25.80
C VAL A 266 35.39 7.10 26.48
N GLU A 267 35.47 5.79 26.75
CA GLU A 267 34.38 5.00 27.34
C GLU A 267 33.95 5.51 28.73
N LYS A 268 34.92 5.80 29.60
CA LYS A 268 34.64 6.27 30.98
C LYS A 268 34.10 7.70 31.05
N ALA A 269 34.43 8.54 30.06
CA ALA A 269 33.99 9.94 30.01
C ALA A 269 32.55 10.06 29.49
N LEU A 270 32.18 9.26 28.48
CA LEU A 270 30.84 9.18 27.92
C LEU A 270 29.82 8.57 28.89
N GLU A 271 30.16 7.47 29.55
CA GLU A 271 29.22 6.73 30.43
C GLU A 271 28.86 7.51 31.72
N LYS A 272 29.77 8.31 32.29
CA LYS A 272 29.62 8.73 33.69
C LYS A 272 29.09 10.14 33.95
N GLN A 273 29.16 11.08 33.00
CA GLN A 273 28.96 12.49 33.37
C GLN A 273 28.09 13.32 32.44
N PHE A 274 27.80 12.91 31.21
CA PHE A 274 27.03 13.76 30.30
C PHE A 274 25.57 13.93 30.72
N SER A 275 24.84 12.83 30.97
CA SER A 275 23.45 12.86 31.47
C SER A 275 23.30 13.68 32.76
N SER A 276 24.18 13.41 33.75
CA SER A 276 24.15 14.09 35.05
C SER A 276 24.57 15.56 34.97
N TRP A 277 25.50 15.93 34.08
CA TRP A 277 25.88 17.32 33.83
C TRP A 277 24.78 18.07 33.09
N PHE A 278 24.19 17.46 32.08
CA PHE A 278 23.13 18.02 31.22
C PHE A 278 21.90 18.38 32.06
N LYS A 279 21.42 17.45 32.90
CA LYS A 279 20.29 17.69 33.81
C LYS A 279 20.51 18.81 34.83
N LYS A 280 21.78 19.07 35.19
CA LYS A 280 22.15 20.05 36.21
C LYS A 280 22.33 21.47 35.65
N HIS A 281 22.61 21.61 34.36
CA HIS A 281 22.96 22.90 33.74
C HIS A 281 22.01 23.37 32.63
N GLY A 282 21.12 22.52 32.11
CA GLY A 282 20.08 22.97 31.18
C GLY A 282 18.85 23.49 31.93
N GLU A 283 18.48 24.73 31.64
CA GLU A 283 17.20 25.29 32.08
C GLU A 283 16.07 24.70 31.22
N ALA A 284 15.02 24.17 31.87
CA ALA A 284 13.81 23.63 31.23
C ALA A 284 14.05 22.52 30.18
N ILE A 285 14.89 21.53 30.50
CA ILE A 285 15.10 20.33 29.67
C ILE A 285 13.81 19.47 29.66
N SER A 286 13.20 19.25 28.49
CA SER A 286 12.11 18.28 28.33
C SER A 286 12.61 16.84 28.52
N ASP A 287 11.73 15.93 28.94
CA ASP A 287 12.09 14.52 29.13
C ASP A 287 12.70 13.89 27.86
N ASP A 288 12.28 14.35 26.68
CA ASP A 288 12.82 13.93 25.38
C ASP A 288 14.25 14.43 25.14
N LEU A 289 14.55 15.68 25.53
CA LEU A 289 15.89 16.26 25.41
C LEU A 289 16.85 15.57 26.40
N TYR A 290 16.35 15.16 27.57
CA TYR A 290 17.12 14.40 28.55
C TYR A 290 17.38 12.95 28.10
N ALA A 291 16.44 12.33 27.40
CA ALA A 291 16.60 10.98 26.86
C ALA A 291 17.78 10.87 25.86
N LEU A 292 18.05 11.93 25.08
CA LEU A 292 19.24 12.02 24.24
C LEU A 292 20.57 11.98 25.01
N ALA A 293 20.57 12.54 26.22
CA ALA A 293 21.76 12.63 27.05
C ALA A 293 22.01 11.34 27.85
N CYS A 294 21.04 10.43 27.89
CA CYS A 294 21.12 9.15 28.57
C CYS A 294 21.57 8.03 27.61
N GLU A 295 22.07 6.92 28.19
CA GLU A 295 22.27 5.68 27.42
C GLU A 295 20.96 5.23 26.77
N LEU A 296 21.05 4.73 25.54
CA LEU A 296 19.91 4.26 24.75
C LEU A 296 19.12 3.17 25.50
N ASP A 297 17.82 3.39 25.69
CA ASP A 297 16.92 2.35 26.20
C ASP A 297 16.84 1.20 25.18
N LEU A 298 17.28 0.00 25.57
CA LEU A 298 17.34 -1.19 24.71
C LEU A 298 15.96 -1.77 24.38
N ARG A 299 14.89 -1.23 24.97
CA ARG A 299 13.50 -1.61 24.70
C ARG A 299 13.03 -0.99 23.39
N ILE A 300 12.90 -1.81 22.36
CA ILE A 300 12.31 -1.40 21.09
C ILE A 300 10.85 -1.84 20.98
N GLN A 301 10.01 -0.99 20.39
CA GLN A 301 8.65 -1.36 20.01
C GLN A 301 8.63 -1.82 18.56
N ILE A 302 8.19 -3.06 18.33
CA ILE A 302 7.98 -3.63 17.01
C ILE A 302 6.51 -3.48 16.64
N PHE A 303 6.27 -2.99 15.42
CA PHE A 303 4.93 -2.86 14.84
C PHE A 303 4.76 -3.84 13.68
N SER A 304 3.52 -4.20 13.38
CA SER A 304 3.22 -5.19 12.34
C SER A 304 3.52 -4.69 10.93
N ALA A 305 3.34 -3.39 10.70
CA ALA A 305 3.73 -2.71 9.48
C ALA A 305 3.97 -1.22 9.77
N CYS A 306 4.57 -0.52 8.82
CA CYS A 306 4.81 0.90 8.91
C CYS A 306 4.67 1.53 7.53
N LEU A 307 3.94 2.64 7.40
CA LEU A 307 3.89 3.41 6.17
C LEU A 307 4.96 4.49 6.24
N VAL A 308 5.88 4.46 5.28
CA VAL A 308 6.94 5.46 5.13
C VAL A 308 6.68 6.19 3.82
N HIS A 309 6.30 7.47 3.91
CA HIS A 309 5.96 8.29 2.74
C HIS A 309 4.77 7.74 1.91
N GLY A 310 3.82 7.06 2.56
CA GLY A 310 2.63 6.49 1.89
C GLY A 310 2.90 5.21 1.10
N VAL A 311 3.94 4.44 1.50
CA VAL A 311 4.24 3.06 1.06
C VAL A 311 4.48 2.20 2.29
#